data_AF-A0A238J140-F1
#
_entry.id   AF-A0A238J140-F1
#
_cell.length_a   1.000
_cell.length_b   1.000
_cell.length_c   1.000
_cell.angle_alpha   90.00
_cell.angle_beta   90.00
_cell.angle_gamma   90.00
#
_symmetry.space_group_name_H-M   'P 1'
#
loop_
_entity.id
_entity.type
_entity.pdbx_description
1 polymer ?
#
loop_
_entity_poly.entity_id
_entity_poly.type
_entity_poly.pdbx_seq_one_letter_code
_entity_poly.pdbx_strand_id
1 'polypeptide(L)'
;MTVLFFCVGAAKAGTSWLHRQLADHPECHFRAIKELHYFDALEHGRIDRQIDHHQAQQLALKDRLAVRGAAPSAAQLQRLADRAEWLEVLRRGEDEAVYLDYVQRGAAAGQVVGEMTPAYALLPSERLERMARMTGDVRMLYVLRDPVERLWSHVRMIAARRDDAGEVTARRCANILKRVFRGEEDQIVMRSDYAGALARLAVVPRLLVEVFEDMVAGPGFARICDFLGISRVQGALAPVHVGQSLAMSPDQRQAAAAYLAPQYDAAARALGGLPDAWSRKGRM
;
A
#
# COMPACT_ATOMS: atom_id res chain seq x y z
N MET A 1 15.15 -6.06 -20.31
CA MET A 1 14.99 -6.77 -19.03
C MET A 1 13.71 -6.29 -18.39
N THR A 2 12.88 -7.20 -17.88
CA THR A 2 11.61 -6.86 -17.20
C THR A 2 11.91 -6.29 -15.82
N VAL A 3 11.41 -5.10 -15.52
CA VAL A 3 11.50 -4.52 -14.18
C VAL A 3 10.46 -5.19 -13.29
N LEU A 4 10.87 -5.70 -12.13
CA LEU A 4 9.97 -6.13 -11.06
C LEU A 4 9.81 -4.98 -10.06
N PHE A 5 8.60 -4.47 -9.94
CA PHE A 5 8.28 -3.30 -9.12
C PHE A 5 7.47 -3.67 -7.89
N PHE A 6 7.91 -3.18 -6.73
CA PHE A 6 7.15 -3.25 -5.48
C PHE A 6 6.83 -1.86 -4.92
N CYS A 7 5.56 -1.54 -4.71
CA CYS A 7 5.18 -0.46 -3.80
C CYS A 7 4.97 -1.03 -2.40
N VAL A 8 5.99 -0.87 -1.55
CA VAL A 8 6.07 -1.54 -0.24
C VAL A 8 5.42 -0.75 0.89
N GLY A 9 4.99 0.49 0.63
CA GLY A 9 4.36 1.34 1.63
C GLY A 9 4.27 2.80 1.22
N ALA A 10 3.80 3.68 2.09
CA ALA A 10 3.16 3.35 3.37
C ALA A 10 1.64 3.17 3.20
N ALA A 11 1.03 2.34 4.05
CA ALA A 11 -0.43 2.29 4.13
C ALA A 11 -1.01 3.69 4.42
N LYS A 12 -2.08 4.04 3.71
CA LYS A 12 -2.76 5.36 3.74
C LYS A 12 -1.96 6.53 3.14
N ALA A 13 -0.90 6.25 2.38
CA ALA A 13 -0.13 7.22 1.60
C ALA A 13 -0.47 7.21 0.09
N GLY A 14 -1.71 6.84 -0.29
CA GLY A 14 -2.18 6.96 -1.67
C GLY A 14 -1.82 5.81 -2.62
N THR A 15 -1.38 4.66 -2.10
CA THR A 15 -1.02 3.48 -2.92
C THR A 15 -2.17 2.98 -3.82
N SER A 16 -3.43 3.12 -3.40
CA SER A 16 -4.58 2.81 -4.28
C SER A 16 -4.72 3.74 -5.47
N TRP A 17 -4.36 5.02 -5.33
CA TRP A 17 -4.34 5.96 -6.44
C TRP A 17 -3.22 5.58 -7.41
N LEU A 18 -2.02 5.35 -6.88
CA LEU A 18 -0.86 4.96 -7.69
C LEU A 18 -1.11 3.64 -8.43
N HIS A 19 -1.68 2.64 -7.75
CA HIS A 19 -2.04 1.37 -8.38
C HIS A 19 -2.97 1.59 -9.58
N ARG A 20 -3.95 2.50 -9.48
CA ARG A 20 -4.84 2.76 -10.62
C ARG A 20 -4.06 3.34 -11.79
N GLN A 21 -3.19 4.33 -11.52
CA GLN A 21 -2.38 4.95 -12.57
C GLN A 21 -1.49 3.93 -13.28
N LEU A 22 -0.82 3.06 -12.52
CA LEU A 22 0.11 2.07 -13.08
C LEU A 22 -0.60 0.87 -13.68
N ALA A 23 -1.71 0.39 -13.11
CA ALA A 23 -2.45 -0.75 -13.69
C ALA A 23 -3.12 -0.40 -15.03
N ASP A 24 -3.46 0.87 -15.25
CA ASP A 24 -4.01 1.35 -16.52
C ASP A 24 -2.91 1.77 -17.51
N HIS A 25 -1.62 1.73 -17.11
CA HIS A 25 -0.50 2.16 -17.95
C HIS A 25 -0.11 1.08 -18.97
N PRO A 26 0.07 1.40 -20.27
CA PRO A 26 0.33 0.40 -21.32
C PRO A 26 1.66 -0.34 -21.15
N GLU A 27 2.65 0.29 -20.50
CA GLU A 27 3.96 -0.30 -20.23
C GLU A 27 4.04 -1.01 -18.87
N CYS A 28 2.91 -1.23 -18.20
CA CYS A 28 2.85 -1.92 -16.93
C CYS A 28 1.93 -3.14 -16.98
N HIS A 29 2.26 -4.14 -16.18
CA HIS A 29 1.49 -5.35 -15.98
C HIS A 29 1.20 -5.51 -14.48
N PHE A 30 -0.07 -5.67 -14.14
CA PHE A 30 -0.54 -5.98 -12.80
C PHE A 30 -1.56 -7.11 -12.88
N ARG A 31 -1.48 -8.05 -11.94
CA ARG A 31 -2.54 -9.05 -11.74
C ARG A 31 -3.78 -8.37 -11.15
N ALA A 32 -4.94 -8.99 -11.35
CA ALA A 32 -6.22 -8.44 -10.94
C ALA A 32 -6.44 -8.44 -9.42
N ILE A 33 -5.62 -9.18 -8.67
CA ILE A 33 -5.62 -9.18 -7.20
C ILE A 33 -4.68 -8.09 -6.71
N LYS A 34 -5.24 -7.14 -5.98
CA LYS A 34 -4.47 -6.10 -5.29
C LYS A 34 -3.98 -6.58 -3.94
N GLU A 35 -2.82 -6.08 -3.51
CA GLU A 35 -2.22 -6.35 -2.19
C GLU A 35 -2.09 -7.86 -1.96
N LEU A 36 -1.12 -8.48 -2.63
CA LEU A 36 -0.96 -9.94 -2.60
C LEU A 36 -0.56 -10.46 -1.23
N HIS A 37 -0.03 -9.66 -0.32
CA HIS A 37 0.27 -10.06 1.07
C HIS A 37 1.10 -11.34 1.21
N TYR A 38 1.93 -11.69 0.23
CA TYR A 38 2.63 -12.96 0.17
C TYR A 38 3.74 -13.04 1.24
N PHE A 39 4.65 -12.07 1.19
CA PHE A 39 5.82 -12.07 2.07
C PHE A 39 5.45 -11.81 3.53
N ASP A 40 4.48 -10.93 3.83
CA ASP A 40 4.05 -10.69 5.22
C ASP A 40 3.16 -11.82 5.76
N ALA A 41 2.44 -12.55 4.91
CA ALA A 41 1.77 -13.77 5.36
C ALA A 41 2.78 -14.87 5.70
N LEU A 42 3.83 -15.06 4.90
CA LEU A 42 4.91 -16.01 5.20
C LEU A 42 5.63 -15.63 6.51
N GLU A 43 6.08 -14.37 6.61
CA GLU A 43 6.85 -13.86 7.75
C GLU A 43 6.10 -13.97 9.08
N HIS A 44 4.77 -13.94 9.05
CA HIS A 44 3.94 -13.99 10.26
C HIS A 44 3.19 -15.31 10.45
N GLY A 45 3.45 -16.33 9.64
CA GLY A 45 2.75 -17.62 9.71
C GLY A 45 1.24 -17.50 9.49
N ARG A 46 0.82 -16.69 8.51
CA ARG A 46 -0.58 -16.37 8.21
C ARG A 46 -1.07 -16.86 6.85
N ILE A 47 -0.32 -17.75 6.20
CA ILE A 47 -0.69 -18.30 4.87
C ILE A 47 -2.06 -18.96 4.91
N ASP A 48 -2.37 -19.78 5.92
CA ASP A 48 -3.69 -20.42 6.02
C ASP A 48 -4.83 -19.40 6.12
N ARG A 49 -4.64 -18.35 6.96
CA ARG A 49 -5.62 -17.24 7.06
C ARG A 49 -5.80 -16.52 5.73
N GLN A 50 -4.73 -16.43 4.95
CA GLN A 50 -4.77 -15.80 3.64
C GLN A 50 -5.51 -16.67 2.62
N ILE A 51 -5.29 -17.99 2.65
CA ILE A 51 -6.04 -18.97 1.85
C ILE A 51 -7.53 -18.87 2.17
N ASP A 52 -7.90 -18.93 3.45
CA ASP A 52 -9.29 -18.82 3.91
C ASP A 52 -9.93 -17.51 3.41
N HIS A 53 -9.20 -16.40 3.54
CA HIS A 53 -9.66 -15.09 3.07
C HIS A 53 -9.95 -15.08 1.57
N HIS A 54 -9.03 -15.59 0.75
CA HIS A 54 -9.22 -15.63 -0.71
C HIS A 54 -10.32 -16.61 -1.11
N GLN A 55 -10.46 -17.76 -0.44
CA GLN A 55 -11.55 -18.71 -0.68
C GLN A 55 -12.90 -18.07 -0.38
N ALA A 56 -13.05 -17.41 0.77
CA ALA A 56 -14.27 -16.70 1.15
C ALA A 56 -14.63 -15.60 0.14
N GLN A 57 -13.64 -14.81 -0.30
CA GLN A 57 -13.87 -13.78 -1.32
C GLN A 57 -14.24 -14.36 -2.69
N GLN A 58 -13.67 -15.51 -3.07
CA GLN A 58 -13.99 -16.18 -4.33
C GLN A 58 -15.43 -16.69 -4.31
N LEU A 59 -15.84 -17.36 -3.22
CA LEU A 59 -17.20 -17.83 -3.02
C LEU A 59 -18.20 -16.66 -3.05
N ALA A 60 -17.95 -15.62 -2.26
CA ALA A 60 -18.82 -14.44 -2.21
C ALA A 60 -18.94 -13.71 -3.57
N LEU A 61 -17.94 -13.80 -4.46
CA LEU A 61 -18.04 -13.26 -5.81
C LEU A 61 -18.90 -14.18 -6.70
N LYS A 62 -18.70 -15.50 -6.64
CA LYS A 62 -19.52 -16.48 -7.38
C LYS A 62 -20.99 -16.38 -7.00
N ASP A 63 -21.30 -16.30 -5.71
CA ASP A 63 -22.67 -16.18 -5.22
C ASP A 63 -23.34 -14.89 -5.72
N ARG A 64 -22.63 -13.76 -5.65
CA ARG A 64 -23.14 -12.48 -6.18
C ARG A 64 -23.40 -12.51 -7.68
N LEU A 65 -22.61 -13.25 -8.45
CA LEU A 65 -22.81 -13.42 -9.89
C LEU A 65 -24.01 -14.32 -10.18
N ALA A 66 -24.16 -15.42 -9.44
CA ALA A 66 -25.30 -16.33 -9.57
C ALA A 66 -26.62 -15.62 -9.25
N VAL A 67 -26.68 -14.84 -8.16
CA VAL A 67 -27.89 -14.10 -7.74
C VAL A 67 -28.31 -13.04 -8.75
N ARG A 68 -27.35 -12.36 -9.42
CA ARG A 68 -27.66 -11.29 -10.37
C ARG A 68 -28.20 -11.79 -11.71
N GLY A 69 -28.10 -13.10 -12.01
CA GLY A 69 -28.57 -13.69 -13.26
C GLY A 69 -27.91 -13.14 -14.54
N ALA A 70 -26.90 -12.28 -14.40
CA ALA A 70 -26.20 -11.62 -15.50
C ALA A 70 -24.86 -12.31 -15.76
N ALA A 71 -24.49 -12.42 -17.03
CA ALA A 71 -23.19 -12.95 -17.43
C ALA A 71 -22.05 -12.13 -16.77
N PRO A 72 -21.03 -12.78 -16.19
CA PRO A 72 -19.90 -12.06 -15.58
C PRO A 72 -19.17 -11.21 -16.63
N SER A 73 -18.74 -10.01 -16.25
CA SER A 73 -17.88 -9.20 -17.10
C SER A 73 -16.49 -9.81 -17.24
N ALA A 74 -15.75 -9.46 -18.29
CA ALA A 74 -14.37 -9.92 -18.50
C ALA A 74 -13.47 -9.66 -17.28
N ALA A 75 -13.62 -8.49 -16.64
CA ALA A 75 -12.87 -8.16 -15.43
C ALA A 75 -13.25 -9.05 -14.21
N GLN A 76 -14.50 -9.50 -14.12
CA GLN A 76 -14.93 -10.43 -13.07
C GLN A 76 -14.37 -11.83 -13.33
N LEU A 77 -14.38 -12.29 -14.59
CA LEU A 77 -13.78 -13.57 -14.99
C LEU A 77 -12.28 -13.58 -14.72
N GLN A 78 -11.56 -12.52 -15.10
CA GLN A 78 -10.12 -12.40 -14.84
C GLN A 78 -9.81 -12.46 -13.34
N ARG A 79 -10.57 -11.75 -12.49
CA ARG A 79 -10.39 -11.80 -11.03
C ARG A 79 -10.63 -13.20 -10.46
N LEU A 80 -11.58 -13.96 -11.00
CA LEU A 80 -11.82 -15.33 -10.57
C LEU A 80 -10.68 -16.27 -10.97
N ALA A 81 -10.17 -16.12 -12.20
CA ALA A 81 -9.02 -16.89 -12.71
C ALA A 81 -7.75 -16.58 -11.92
N ASP A 82 -7.38 -15.30 -11.79
CA ASP A 82 -6.21 -14.88 -11.02
C ASP A 82 -6.25 -15.36 -9.58
N ARG A 83 -7.45 -15.43 -8.97
CA ARG A 83 -7.62 -15.91 -7.60
C ARG A 83 -7.51 -17.42 -7.47
N ALA A 84 -7.96 -18.17 -8.47
CA ALA A 84 -7.75 -19.62 -8.49
C ALA A 84 -6.25 -19.92 -8.55
N GLU A 85 -5.52 -19.28 -9.46
CA GLU A 85 -4.06 -19.39 -9.57
C GLU A 85 -3.35 -18.92 -8.29
N TRP A 86 -3.79 -17.80 -7.69
CA TRP A 86 -3.19 -17.31 -6.46
C TRP A 86 -3.35 -18.28 -5.28
N LEU A 87 -4.51 -18.93 -5.17
CA LEU A 87 -4.71 -19.97 -4.15
C LEU A 87 -3.78 -21.17 -4.34
N GLU A 88 -3.39 -21.49 -5.57
CA GLU A 88 -2.38 -22.53 -5.83
C GLU A 88 -1.00 -22.08 -5.36
N VAL A 89 -0.61 -20.83 -5.63
CA VAL A 89 0.65 -20.26 -5.12
C VAL A 89 0.70 -20.30 -3.61
N LEU A 90 -0.36 -19.84 -2.92
CA LEU A 90 -0.40 -19.83 -1.46
C LEU A 90 -0.26 -21.24 -0.86
N ARG A 91 -0.89 -22.25 -1.46
CA ARG A 91 -0.79 -23.64 -0.99
C ARG A 91 0.59 -24.26 -1.16
N ARG A 92 1.44 -23.71 -2.06
CA ARG A 92 2.84 -24.13 -2.20
C ARG A 92 3.72 -23.65 -1.04
N GLY A 93 3.26 -22.67 -0.26
CA GLY A 93 4.06 -22.05 0.78
C GLY A 93 5.10 -21.11 0.19
N GLU A 94 6.30 -21.12 0.78
CA GLU A 94 7.42 -20.28 0.34
C GLU A 94 8.11 -20.88 -0.89
N ASP A 95 7.78 -20.35 -2.07
CA ASP A 95 8.38 -20.70 -3.35
C ASP A 95 8.41 -19.44 -4.23
N GLU A 96 9.58 -18.80 -4.29
CA GLU A 96 9.76 -17.55 -5.03
C GLU A 96 9.63 -17.74 -6.54
N ALA A 97 9.95 -18.92 -7.07
CA ALA A 97 9.83 -19.18 -8.49
C ALA A 97 8.35 -19.25 -8.90
N VAL A 98 7.52 -19.91 -8.10
CA VAL A 98 6.07 -19.95 -8.32
C VAL A 98 5.42 -18.58 -8.12
N TYR A 99 5.86 -17.81 -7.12
CA TYR A 99 5.40 -16.44 -6.93
C TYR A 99 5.76 -15.54 -8.13
N LEU A 100 7.00 -15.62 -8.63
CA LEU A 100 7.47 -14.85 -9.78
C LEU A 100 6.70 -15.21 -11.04
N ASP A 101 6.51 -16.50 -11.31
CA ASP A 101 5.72 -16.97 -12.45
C ASP A 101 4.30 -16.41 -12.39
N TYR A 102 3.66 -16.41 -11.22
CA TYR A 102 2.33 -15.82 -11.06
C TYR A 102 2.28 -14.32 -11.38
N VAL A 103 3.17 -13.51 -10.81
CA VAL A 103 3.13 -12.06 -11.03
C VAL A 103 3.52 -11.67 -12.47
N GLN A 104 4.35 -12.47 -13.14
CA GLN A 104 4.80 -12.22 -14.51
C GLN A 104 3.87 -12.79 -15.59
N ARG A 105 3.04 -13.79 -15.27
CA ARG A 105 2.20 -14.47 -16.25
C ARG A 105 1.20 -13.50 -16.90
N GLY A 106 1.31 -13.38 -18.22
CA GLY A 106 0.52 -12.46 -19.03
C GLY A 106 1.19 -11.10 -19.29
N ALA A 107 2.37 -10.84 -18.73
CA ALA A 107 3.15 -9.65 -19.04
C ALA A 107 3.75 -9.73 -20.46
N ALA A 108 3.62 -8.64 -21.22
CA ALA A 108 4.29 -8.50 -22.50
C ALA A 108 5.78 -8.16 -22.31
N ALA A 109 6.60 -8.47 -23.31
CA ALA A 109 8.03 -8.16 -23.28
C ALA A 109 8.25 -6.65 -23.07
N GLY A 110 9.09 -6.31 -22.08
CA GLY A 110 9.42 -4.92 -21.76
C GLY A 110 8.47 -4.22 -20.77
N GLN A 111 7.32 -4.82 -20.42
CA GLN A 111 6.46 -4.24 -19.39
C GLN A 111 7.11 -4.30 -18.00
N VAL A 112 6.81 -3.31 -17.17
CA VAL A 112 7.08 -3.36 -15.73
C VAL A 112 6.04 -4.27 -15.08
N VAL A 113 6.49 -5.30 -14.37
CA VAL A 113 5.60 -6.17 -13.59
C VAL A 113 5.49 -5.62 -12.18
N GLY A 114 4.28 -5.23 -11.77
CA GLY A 114 4.04 -4.54 -10.51
C GLY A 114 3.27 -5.37 -9.48
N GLU A 115 3.70 -5.26 -8.24
CA GLU A 115 2.94 -5.70 -7.06
C GLU A 115 2.96 -4.58 -6.01
N MET A 116 1.85 -4.41 -5.28
CA MET A 116 1.73 -3.33 -4.31
C MET A 116 1.07 -3.85 -3.05
N THR A 117 1.89 -4.24 -2.08
CA THR A 117 1.47 -4.52 -0.72
C THR A 117 2.12 -3.52 0.24
N PRO A 118 1.38 -2.49 0.72
CA PRO A 118 1.92 -1.43 1.57
C PRO A 118 2.43 -1.89 2.95
N ALA A 119 2.22 -3.15 3.31
CA ALA A 119 2.71 -3.75 4.54
C ALA A 119 4.15 -4.27 4.42
N TYR A 120 4.69 -4.42 3.21
CA TYR A 120 6.03 -4.99 3.01
C TYR A 120 7.15 -4.14 3.61
N ALA A 121 6.98 -2.83 3.75
CA ALA A 121 7.96 -1.96 4.44
C ALA A 121 8.16 -2.31 5.93
N LEU A 122 7.32 -3.19 6.50
CA LEU A 122 7.39 -3.66 7.89
C LEU A 122 8.12 -5.01 8.00
N LEU A 123 8.47 -5.65 6.89
CA LEU A 123 9.23 -6.89 6.86
C LEU A 123 10.66 -6.68 7.38
N PRO A 124 11.30 -7.70 7.96
CA PRO A 124 12.70 -7.64 8.34
C PRO A 124 13.61 -7.27 7.16
N SER A 125 14.74 -6.61 7.45
CA SER A 125 15.69 -6.20 6.41
C SER A 125 16.16 -7.38 5.55
N GLU A 126 16.40 -8.55 6.15
CA GLU A 126 16.79 -9.77 5.41
C GLU A 126 15.76 -10.16 4.34
N ARG A 127 14.47 -10.09 4.68
CA ARG A 127 13.37 -10.37 3.75
C ARG A 127 13.33 -9.35 2.61
N LEU A 128 13.46 -8.06 2.92
CA LEU A 128 13.50 -6.98 1.93
C LEU A 128 14.71 -7.11 0.99
N GLU A 129 15.85 -7.49 1.55
CA GLU A 129 17.09 -7.71 0.80
C GLU A 129 16.96 -8.89 -0.17
N ARG A 130 16.32 -9.99 0.27
CA ARG A 130 16.00 -11.13 -0.59
C ARG A 130 15.02 -10.74 -1.70
N MET A 131 13.95 -10.02 -1.36
CA MET A 131 13.00 -9.49 -2.36
C MET A 131 13.71 -8.62 -3.41
N ALA A 132 14.65 -7.78 -3.00
CA ALA A 132 15.41 -6.90 -3.90
C ALA A 132 16.36 -7.65 -4.86
N ARG A 133 16.58 -8.94 -4.66
CA ARG A 133 17.43 -9.82 -5.49
C ARG A 133 16.66 -10.89 -6.25
N MET A 134 15.33 -10.90 -6.19
CA MET A 134 14.50 -11.91 -6.84
C MET A 134 14.71 -11.98 -8.36
N THR A 135 15.01 -10.84 -8.99
CA THR A 135 15.33 -10.74 -10.42
C THR A 135 16.52 -9.80 -10.63
N GLY A 136 17.00 -9.69 -11.87
CA GLY A 136 18.11 -8.79 -12.21
C GLY A 136 17.78 -7.29 -12.13
N ASP A 137 16.50 -6.90 -12.01
CA ASP A 137 16.08 -5.51 -11.89
C ASP A 137 14.82 -5.39 -11.03
N VAL A 138 15.00 -5.42 -9.71
CA VAL A 138 13.95 -5.15 -8.73
C VAL A 138 14.03 -3.70 -8.28
N ARG A 139 12.90 -3.01 -8.28
CA ARG A 139 12.78 -1.60 -7.88
C ARG A 139 11.69 -1.47 -6.83
N MET A 140 11.98 -0.82 -5.71
CA MET A 140 11.00 -0.61 -4.64
C MET A 140 10.66 0.87 -4.48
N LEU A 141 9.39 1.15 -4.20
CA LEU A 141 8.88 2.47 -3.88
C LEU A 141 8.30 2.48 -2.47
N TYR A 142 8.70 3.49 -1.70
CA TYR A 142 8.09 3.84 -0.42
C TYR A 142 7.53 5.26 -0.46
N VAL A 143 6.21 5.38 -0.31
CA VAL A 143 5.50 6.66 -0.33
C VAL A 143 5.28 7.14 1.09
N LEU A 144 5.86 8.29 1.42
CA LEU A 144 5.62 9.04 2.62
C LEU A 144 4.41 9.97 2.43
N ARG A 145 3.71 10.27 3.51
CA ARG A 145 2.65 11.28 3.58
C ARG A 145 2.82 12.04 4.87
N ASP A 146 2.26 13.25 4.98
CA ASP A 146 2.17 13.95 6.26
C ASP A 146 1.78 12.96 7.38
N PRO A 147 2.66 12.74 8.38
CA PRO A 147 2.45 11.73 9.42
C PRO A 147 1.09 11.86 10.13
N VAL A 148 0.63 13.07 10.40
CA VAL A 148 -0.64 13.33 11.09
C VAL A 148 -1.81 13.00 10.18
N GLU A 149 -1.78 13.44 8.92
CA GLU A 149 -2.82 13.12 7.93
C GLU A 149 -2.91 11.62 7.63
N ARG A 150 -1.76 10.94 7.57
CA ARG A 150 -1.67 9.49 7.40
C ARG A 150 -2.26 8.76 8.61
N LEU A 151 -1.87 9.14 9.83
CA LEU A 151 -2.43 8.61 11.07
C LEU A 151 -3.94 8.79 11.11
N TRP A 152 -4.43 10.00 10.86
CA TRP A 152 -5.86 10.30 10.91
C TRP A 152 -6.66 9.53 9.86
N SER A 153 -6.11 9.40 8.65
CA SER A 153 -6.70 8.55 7.62
C SER A 153 -6.83 7.09 8.08
N HIS A 154 -5.86 6.59 8.83
CA HIS A 154 -5.90 5.24 9.38
C HIS A 154 -6.92 5.12 10.54
N VAL A 155 -6.94 6.09 11.46
CA VAL A 155 -7.93 6.16 12.55
C VAL A 155 -9.35 6.14 12.00
N ARG A 156 -9.67 6.97 10.99
CA ARG A 156 -11.00 6.98 10.37
C ARG A 156 -11.35 5.66 9.68
N MET A 157 -10.36 5.01 9.05
CA MET A 157 -10.56 3.70 8.44
C MET A 157 -10.91 2.63 9.48
N ILE A 158 -10.22 2.62 10.63
CA ILE A 158 -10.53 1.68 11.70
C ILE A 158 -11.85 2.02 12.39
N ALA A 159 -12.18 3.31 12.52
CA ALA A 159 -13.48 3.75 13.03
C ALA A 159 -14.64 3.22 12.18
N ALA A 160 -14.53 3.34 10.84
CA ALA A 160 -15.53 2.82 9.92
C ALA A 160 -15.61 1.28 9.95
N ARG A 161 -14.47 0.57 10.02
CA ARG A 161 -14.45 -0.90 10.03
C ARG A 161 -15.01 -1.52 11.31
N ARG A 162 -15.01 -0.79 12.42
CA ARG A 162 -15.54 -1.24 13.72
C ARG A 162 -17.03 -0.87 13.90
N ASP A 163 -17.69 -0.52 12.82
CA ASP A 163 -19.08 -0.10 12.79
C ASP A 163 -19.81 -0.84 11.67
N ASP A 164 -20.92 -1.48 12.00
CA ASP A 164 -21.67 -2.27 11.04
C ASP A 164 -22.26 -1.40 9.91
N ALA A 165 -22.59 -0.14 10.20
CA ALA A 165 -23.05 0.84 9.22
C ALA A 165 -21.90 1.60 8.53
N GLY A 166 -20.65 1.38 8.95
CA GLY A 166 -19.48 2.06 8.43
C GLY A 166 -19.32 3.52 8.86
N GLU A 167 -20.03 3.98 9.90
CA GLU A 167 -20.04 5.37 10.32
C GLU A 167 -18.75 5.81 11.03
N VAL A 168 -18.28 7.02 10.68
CA VAL A 168 -17.09 7.64 11.28
C VAL A 168 -17.52 8.79 12.20
N THR A 169 -17.52 8.55 13.51
CA THR A 169 -17.89 9.57 14.50
C THR A 169 -16.69 10.19 15.21
N ALA A 170 -16.83 11.45 15.65
CA ALA A 170 -15.79 12.16 16.40
C ALA A 170 -15.38 11.42 17.68
N ARG A 171 -16.36 10.93 18.45
CA ARG A 171 -16.12 10.19 19.70
C ARG A 171 -15.32 8.90 19.45
N ARG A 172 -15.68 8.12 18.43
CA ARG A 172 -14.96 6.88 18.09
C ARG A 172 -13.53 7.16 17.65
N CYS A 173 -13.33 8.14 16.77
CA CYS A 173 -12.00 8.51 16.30
C CYS A 173 -11.12 9.04 17.44
N ALA A 174 -11.68 9.85 18.36
CA ALA A 174 -10.98 10.33 19.53
C ALA A 174 -10.54 9.18 20.45
N ASN A 175 -11.41 8.19 20.68
CA ASN A 175 -11.08 7.02 21.50
C ASN A 175 -9.97 6.18 20.86
N ILE A 176 -10.04 5.92 19.55
CA ILE A 176 -8.99 5.20 18.82
C ILE A 176 -7.68 5.97 18.90
N LEU A 177 -7.69 7.29 18.67
CA LEU A 177 -6.48 8.12 18.75
C LEU A 177 -5.82 8.06 20.14
N LYS A 178 -6.61 8.11 21.22
CA LYS A 178 -6.11 7.93 22.60
C LYS A 178 -5.49 6.54 22.82
N ARG A 179 -6.02 5.50 22.18
CA ARG A 179 -5.44 4.15 22.21
C ARG A 179 -4.13 4.07 21.42
N VAL A 180 -4.04 4.75 20.27
CA VAL A 180 -2.78 4.87 19.50
C VAL A 180 -1.67 5.47 20.37
N PHE A 181 -1.94 6.59 21.07
CA PHE A 181 -0.94 7.23 21.93
C PHE A 181 -0.48 6.34 23.09
N ARG A 182 -1.33 5.39 23.53
CA ARG A 182 -0.99 4.39 24.56
C ARG A 182 -0.37 3.12 23.99
N GLY A 183 -0.19 3.01 22.66
CA GLY A 183 0.34 1.81 22.03
C GLY A 183 -0.68 0.67 21.88
N GLU A 184 -1.96 0.90 22.14
CA GLU A 184 -3.01 -0.14 22.19
C GLU A 184 -3.70 -0.40 20.83
N GLU A 185 -3.14 0.13 19.74
CA GLU A 185 -3.61 -0.03 18.36
C GLU A 185 -2.45 -0.45 17.45
N ASP A 186 -1.93 -1.68 17.67
CA ASP A 186 -0.70 -2.21 17.07
C ASP A 186 -0.56 -1.93 15.57
N GLN A 187 -1.61 -2.18 14.79
CA GLN A 187 -1.60 -2.00 13.34
C GLN A 187 -1.47 -0.52 12.94
N ILE A 188 -2.04 0.41 13.71
CA ILE A 188 -1.92 1.83 13.44
C ILE A 188 -0.52 2.30 13.82
N VAL A 189 -0.06 1.92 15.02
CA VAL A 189 1.25 2.29 15.58
C VAL A 189 2.38 1.79 14.70
N MET A 190 2.42 0.49 14.40
CA MET A 190 3.43 -0.13 13.53
C MET A 190 3.50 0.55 12.16
N ARG A 191 2.35 0.85 11.55
CA ARG A 191 2.32 1.51 10.23
C ARG A 191 2.63 3.01 10.28
N SER A 192 2.71 3.62 11.45
CA SER A 192 3.16 5.02 11.65
C SER A 192 4.68 5.13 11.81
N ASP A 193 5.38 4.02 12.01
CA ASP A 193 6.83 3.98 12.25
C ASP A 193 7.62 4.14 10.94
N TYR A 194 7.66 5.36 10.43
CA TYR A 194 8.49 5.75 9.28
C TYR A 194 9.97 5.58 9.57
N ALA A 195 10.42 5.92 10.78
CA ALA A 195 11.81 5.77 11.20
C ALA A 195 12.29 4.32 11.05
N GLY A 196 11.54 3.36 11.62
CA GLY A 196 11.87 1.95 11.50
C GLY A 196 11.69 1.41 10.08
N ALA A 197 10.64 1.83 9.34
CA ALA A 197 10.44 1.41 7.96
C ALA A 197 11.61 1.85 7.04
N LEU A 198 12.02 3.11 7.13
CA LEU A 198 13.14 3.65 6.37
C LEU A 198 14.46 2.98 6.74
N ALA A 199 14.67 2.69 8.04
CA ALA A 199 15.85 1.95 8.49
C ALA A 199 15.91 0.52 7.90
N ARG A 200 14.79 -0.20 7.87
CA ARG A 200 14.71 -1.54 7.26
C ARG A 200 14.94 -1.50 5.75
N LEU A 201 14.36 -0.51 5.07
CA LEU A 201 14.47 -0.33 3.62
C LEU A 201 15.85 0.11 3.14
N ALA A 202 16.75 0.54 4.03
CA ALA A 202 18.10 0.98 3.67
C ALA A 202 18.95 -0.13 2.99
N VAL A 203 18.57 -1.40 3.15
CA VAL A 203 19.23 -2.54 2.48
C VAL A 203 18.81 -2.69 1.01
N VAL A 204 17.78 -1.97 0.55
CA VAL A 204 17.25 -2.09 -0.80
C VAL A 204 18.06 -1.19 -1.75
N PRO A 205 18.80 -1.76 -2.72
CA PRO A 205 19.72 -1.00 -3.57
C PRO A 205 19.02 -0.04 -4.54
N ARG A 206 17.81 -0.40 -5.00
CA ARG A 206 16.99 0.42 -5.90
C ARG A 206 15.71 0.82 -5.20
N LEU A 207 15.83 1.77 -4.28
CA LEU A 207 14.72 2.34 -3.53
C LEU A 207 14.43 3.77 -4.00
N LEU A 208 13.17 4.06 -4.31
CA LEU A 208 12.66 5.42 -4.43
C LEU A 208 11.79 5.73 -3.20
N VAL A 209 12.10 6.82 -2.51
CA VAL A 209 11.25 7.40 -1.47
C VAL A 209 10.55 8.61 -2.06
N GLU A 210 9.22 8.63 -2.03
CA GLU A 210 8.41 9.66 -2.68
C GLU A 210 7.36 10.25 -1.71
N VAL A 211 6.88 11.46 -1.99
CA VAL A 211 5.90 12.18 -1.17
C VAL A 211 4.52 12.09 -1.82
N PHE A 212 3.51 11.73 -1.03
CA PHE A 212 2.13 11.58 -1.49
C PHE A 212 1.58 12.85 -2.15
N GLU A 213 1.81 14.01 -1.55
CA GLU A 213 1.34 15.28 -2.07
C GLU A 213 1.96 15.61 -3.44
N ASP A 214 3.27 15.39 -3.61
CA ASP A 214 3.97 15.54 -4.88
C ASP A 214 3.54 14.49 -5.91
N MET A 215 3.27 13.27 -5.45
CA MET A 215 2.83 12.17 -6.31
C MET A 215 1.47 12.47 -6.95
N VAL A 216 0.51 13.04 -6.20
CA VAL A 216 -0.85 13.28 -6.68
C VAL A 216 -1.01 14.63 -7.37
N ALA A 217 -0.30 15.67 -6.90
CA ALA A 217 -0.52 17.06 -7.34
C ALA A 217 0.76 17.78 -7.80
N GLY A 218 1.87 17.06 -7.95
CA GLY A 218 3.17 17.61 -8.32
C GLY A 218 3.97 16.69 -9.26
N PRO A 219 5.31 16.81 -9.26
CA PRO A 219 6.18 16.04 -10.16
C PRO A 219 6.44 14.59 -9.71
N GLY A 220 5.91 14.15 -8.57
CA GLY A 220 6.25 12.85 -7.96
C GLY A 220 5.85 11.66 -8.84
N PHE A 221 4.70 11.71 -9.52
CA PHE A 221 4.33 10.63 -10.44
C PHE A 221 5.26 10.54 -11.66
N ALA A 222 5.72 11.68 -12.18
CA ALA A 222 6.71 11.68 -13.26
C ALA A 222 8.05 11.08 -12.83
N ARG A 223 8.49 11.36 -11.59
CA ARG A 223 9.69 10.72 -11.00
C ARG A 223 9.51 9.21 -10.86
N ILE A 224 8.31 8.74 -10.50
CA ILE A 224 8.00 7.30 -10.47
C ILE A 224 8.08 6.70 -11.88
N CYS A 225 7.51 7.34 -12.90
CA CYS A 225 7.64 6.88 -14.30
C CYS A 225 9.11 6.76 -14.73
N ASP A 226 9.92 7.79 -14.46
CA ASP A 226 11.36 7.78 -14.77
C ASP A 226 12.08 6.65 -14.02
N PHE A 227 11.78 6.50 -12.73
CA PHE A 227 12.34 5.45 -11.88
C PHE A 227 11.95 4.05 -12.34
N LEU A 228 10.81 3.88 -13.01
CA LEU A 228 10.37 2.62 -13.60
C LEU A 228 10.87 2.43 -15.04
N GLY A 229 11.35 3.50 -15.69
CA GLY A 229 11.77 3.48 -17.08
C GLY A 229 10.60 3.35 -18.06
N ILE A 230 9.45 3.93 -17.71
CA ILE A 230 8.24 3.96 -18.55
C ILE A 230 7.93 5.39 -19.01
N SER A 231 7.10 5.52 -20.04
CA SER A 231 6.66 6.82 -20.53
C SER A 231 5.95 7.63 -19.45
N ARG A 232 6.15 8.95 -19.45
CA ARG A 232 5.41 9.84 -18.57
C ARG A 232 4.01 10.04 -19.12
N VAL A 233 3.00 9.73 -18.31
CA VAL A 233 1.60 10.08 -18.58
C VAL A 233 1.08 11.06 -17.52
N GLN A 234 0.08 11.85 -17.88
CA GLN A 234 -0.57 12.72 -16.90
C GLN A 234 -1.42 11.86 -15.96
N GLY A 235 -1.05 11.83 -14.67
CA GLY A 235 -1.84 11.13 -13.66
C GLY A 235 -3.22 11.76 -13.49
N ALA A 236 -4.23 10.92 -13.23
CA ALA A 236 -5.58 11.40 -12.95
C ALA A 236 -5.60 12.26 -11.66
N LEU A 237 -6.10 13.49 -11.77
CA LEU A 237 -6.16 14.43 -10.62
C LEU A 237 -7.15 14.00 -9.52
N ALA A 238 -8.10 13.12 -9.84
CA ALA A 238 -9.17 12.76 -8.92
C ALA A 238 -8.71 11.71 -7.88
N PRO A 239 -9.00 11.91 -6.58
CA PRO A 239 -8.76 10.90 -5.56
C PRO A 239 -9.54 9.61 -5.85
N VAL A 240 -8.88 8.46 -5.75
CA VAL A 240 -9.49 7.14 -5.97
C VAL A 240 -10.42 6.72 -4.82
N HIS A 241 -10.09 7.14 -3.59
CA HIS A 241 -10.89 6.89 -2.39
C HIS A 241 -10.92 8.14 -1.51
N VAL A 242 -12.04 8.84 -1.52
CA VAL A 242 -12.34 9.90 -0.53
C VAL A 242 -13.06 9.23 0.63
N GLY A 243 -12.36 9.01 1.76
CA GLY A 243 -13.00 8.53 2.98
C GLY A 243 -13.95 9.58 3.56
N GLN A 244 -14.85 9.19 4.48
CA GLN A 244 -15.76 10.13 5.14
C GLN A 244 -14.98 11.32 5.75
N SER A 245 -15.44 12.53 5.47
CA SER A 245 -14.76 13.76 5.88
C SER A 245 -15.08 14.10 7.33
N LEU A 246 -14.31 13.53 8.25
CA LEU A 246 -14.22 14.01 9.63
C LEU A 246 -12.89 14.71 9.82
N ALA A 247 -12.92 15.99 10.20
CA ALA A 247 -11.73 16.76 10.54
C ALA A 247 -11.23 16.40 11.95
N MET A 248 -9.91 16.48 12.13
CA MET A 248 -9.27 16.39 13.45
C MET A 248 -9.42 17.75 14.16
N SER A 249 -9.66 17.75 15.48
CA SER A 249 -9.66 19.01 16.24
C SER A 249 -8.24 19.59 16.37
N PRO A 250 -8.07 20.90 16.64
CA PRO A 250 -6.75 21.50 16.86
C PRO A 250 -5.93 20.76 17.92
N ASP A 251 -6.51 20.48 19.09
CA ASP A 251 -5.82 19.78 20.19
C ASP A 251 -5.38 18.38 19.80
N GLN A 252 -6.23 17.64 19.07
CA GLN A 252 -5.89 16.31 18.57
C GLN A 252 -4.73 16.37 17.58
N ARG A 253 -4.70 17.40 16.72
CA ARG A 253 -3.63 17.62 15.74
C ARG A 253 -2.32 17.95 16.42
N GLN A 254 -2.34 18.84 17.40
CA GLN A 254 -1.15 19.19 18.17
C GLN A 254 -0.60 17.97 18.91
N ALA A 255 -1.45 17.20 19.59
CA ALA A 255 -1.05 15.99 20.30
C ALA A 255 -0.49 14.92 19.34
N ALA A 256 -1.12 14.73 18.18
CA ALA A 256 -0.66 13.80 17.16
C ALA A 256 0.68 14.23 16.54
N ALA A 257 0.87 15.53 16.27
CA ALA A 257 2.12 16.06 15.76
C ALA A 257 3.27 15.86 16.76
N ALA A 258 3.03 16.14 18.05
CA ALA A 258 4.00 15.87 19.11
C ALA A 258 4.35 14.39 19.22
N TYR A 259 3.36 13.50 19.21
CA TYR A 259 3.57 12.05 19.22
C TYR A 259 4.37 11.55 18.00
N LEU A 260 4.17 12.17 16.83
CA LEU A 260 4.80 11.78 15.57
C LEU A 260 6.08 12.56 15.25
N ALA A 261 6.59 13.41 16.17
CA ALA A 261 7.80 14.19 15.93
C ALA A 261 9.00 13.35 15.45
N PRO A 262 9.29 12.15 16.03
CA PRO A 262 10.37 11.30 15.52
C PRO A 262 10.18 10.85 14.06
N GLN A 263 8.92 10.74 13.61
CA GLN A 263 8.56 10.32 12.25
C GLN A 263 8.73 11.46 11.25
N TYR A 264 8.47 12.70 11.68
CA TYR A 264 8.83 13.90 10.91
C TYR A 264 10.35 14.01 10.75
N ASP A 265 11.12 13.78 11.82
CA ASP A 265 12.58 13.85 11.75
C ASP A 265 13.16 12.79 10.80
N ALA A 266 12.61 11.57 10.82
CA ALA A 266 13.01 10.51 9.90
C ALA A 266 12.68 10.85 8.44
N ALA A 267 11.48 11.38 8.18
CA ALA A 267 11.09 11.82 6.84
C ALA A 267 11.98 12.98 6.35
N ALA A 268 12.28 13.95 7.20
CA ALA A 268 13.17 15.07 6.86
C ALA A 268 14.57 14.58 6.48
N ARG A 269 15.14 13.62 7.23
CA ARG A 269 16.44 13.02 6.89
C ARG A 269 16.39 12.27 5.55
N ALA A 270 15.34 11.49 5.31
CA ALA A 270 15.21 10.71 4.07
C ALA A 270 15.00 11.58 2.82
N LEU A 271 14.34 12.74 2.97
CA LEU A 271 14.00 13.63 1.86
C LEU A 271 14.98 14.81 1.70
N GLY A 272 15.93 15.00 2.63
CA GLY A 272 16.81 16.17 2.67
C GLY A 272 16.13 17.47 3.14
N GLY A 273 14.94 17.34 3.74
CA GLY A 273 14.10 18.44 4.20
C GLY A 273 12.64 17.99 4.32
N LEU A 274 11.81 18.73 5.06
CA LEU A 274 10.37 18.47 5.06
C LEU A 274 9.72 19.09 3.81
N PRO A 275 8.78 18.39 3.16
CA PRO A 275 8.00 18.97 2.06
C PRO A 275 7.24 20.22 2.53
N ASP A 276 7.20 21.26 1.69
CA ASP A 276 6.48 22.52 1.98
C ASP A 276 5.01 22.28 2.37
N ALA A 277 4.38 21.28 1.75
CA ALA A 277 3.00 20.89 2.01
C ALA A 277 2.75 20.43 3.46
N TRP A 278 3.79 19.98 4.17
CA TRP A 278 3.71 19.52 5.57
C TRP A 278 4.09 20.64 6.53
N SER A 279 5.11 21.44 6.17
CA SER A 279 5.63 22.56 6.96
C SER A 279 4.56 23.58 7.36
N ARG A 280 3.54 23.79 6.51
CA ARG A 280 2.43 24.73 6.77
C ARG A 280 1.34 24.19 7.71
N LYS A 281 1.33 22.89 8.00
CA LYS A 281 0.19 22.21 8.69
C LYS A 281 0.49 21.77 10.12
N GLY A 282 1.75 21.85 10.57
CA GLY A 282 2.22 21.17 11.78
C GLY A 282 3.01 21.99 12.80
N ARG A 283 3.10 23.32 12.66
CA ARG A 283 3.75 24.20 13.66
C ARG A 283 2.89 25.44 13.95
N MET A 284 1.83 25.23 14.71
CA MET A 284 1.22 26.24 15.59
C MET A 284 1.07 25.62 16.97
#